data_AF-Q4SWP4-F1
#
_entry.id   AF-Q4SWP4-F1
#
_cell.length_a   1.000
_cell.length_b   1.000
_cell.length_c   1.000
_cell.angle_alpha   90.00
_cell.angle_beta   90.00
_cell.angle_gamma   90.00
#
_symmetry.space_group_name_H-M   'P 1'
#
loop_
_entity.id
_entity.type
_entity.pdbx_description
1 polymer ?
#
loop_
_entity_poly.entity_id
_entity_poly.type
_entity_poly.pdbx_seq_one_letter_code
_entity_poly.pdbx_strand_id
1 'polypeptide(L)'
;GGAAGHTSLSYQIAKKLVFKKVRKALGLDRCSRCYTGAAPITRDTLEFFLSLDIPLYELYGMSESSGPHTISLPQAFKLTSCGVDLPGCKTKLHNPDKDGVGEICFWGRHVFMGYLNMAEKTEEALDTDGWLHSGDLGKRDQQGFLFITGRIKELIITAGGENIPPVLIEDAVKDAVPLISNAMLIGDKRKFLSMLLTVKCNINAESGEPEDELAPEAVEFCRRLGSNATRVSEISGGHDRAVNAAIQEGVDRVNQRAASNAQRIQKWTVLGRDFSITSGELGECSGRAGSPVMKRGLTGGILAAGPTMKLKRPSVLKMYKEEIEEFYK
;
A
#
# COMPACT_ATOMS: atom_id res chain seq x y z
N GLY A 1 2.40 -8.81 32.29
CA GLY A 1 3.82 -8.73 32.70
C GLY A 1 4.68 -9.09 31.51
N GLY A 2 5.41 -8.13 30.95
CA GLY A 2 6.25 -8.35 29.77
C GLY A 2 7.59 -8.96 30.16
N ALA A 3 7.90 -10.12 29.62
CA ALA A 3 9.25 -10.69 29.70
C ALA A 3 10.20 -9.77 28.93
N ALA A 4 11.08 -9.07 29.65
CA ALA A 4 12.23 -8.40 29.07
C ALA A 4 13.16 -9.49 28.52
N GLY A 5 13.03 -9.80 27.22
CA GLY A 5 13.91 -10.74 26.54
C GLY A 5 15.36 -10.25 26.62
N HIS A 6 16.25 -11.08 27.15
CA HIS A 6 17.69 -10.80 27.16
C HIS A 6 18.16 -10.57 25.72
N THR A 7 18.65 -9.37 25.42
CA THR A 7 19.23 -9.07 24.11
C THR A 7 20.56 -9.80 23.99
N SER A 8 20.69 -10.64 22.96
CA SER A 8 21.92 -11.39 22.71
C SER A 8 23.13 -10.46 22.59
N LEU A 9 24.28 -10.90 23.09
CA LEU A 9 25.56 -10.18 22.92
C LEU A 9 25.86 -9.93 21.44
N SER A 10 25.52 -10.87 20.55
CA SER A 10 25.66 -10.70 19.10
C SER A 10 24.82 -9.53 18.57
N TYR A 11 23.59 -9.38 19.06
CA TYR A 11 22.69 -8.28 18.69
C TYR A 11 23.21 -6.93 19.21
N GLN A 12 23.74 -6.89 20.44
CA GLN A 12 24.37 -5.67 21.01
C GLN A 12 25.56 -5.20 20.16
N ILE A 13 26.39 -6.14 19.69
CA ILE A 13 27.53 -5.85 18.81
C ILE A 13 27.04 -5.36 17.44
N ALA A 14 26.09 -6.07 16.82
CA ALA A 14 25.50 -5.68 15.54
C ALA A 14 24.86 -4.28 15.60
N LYS A 15 24.16 -3.97 16.69
CA LYS A 15 23.54 -2.67 16.93
C LYS A 15 24.55 -1.53 16.96
N LYS A 16 25.70 -1.73 17.59
CA LYS A 16 26.76 -0.71 17.67
C LYS A 16 27.56 -0.56 16.37
N LEU A 17 27.91 -1.67 15.72
CA LEU A 17 28.85 -1.67 14.59
C LEU A 17 28.19 -1.54 13.23
N VAL A 18 26.98 -2.09 13.06
CA VAL A 18 26.25 -2.13 11.79
C VAL A 18 25.06 -1.18 11.82
N PHE A 19 24.08 -1.40 12.70
CA PHE A 19 22.82 -0.64 12.65
C PHE A 19 23.01 0.85 12.90
N LYS A 20 23.91 1.25 13.80
CA LYS A 20 24.25 2.66 14.01
C LYS A 20 24.82 3.32 12.75
N LYS A 21 25.65 2.62 11.98
CA LYS A 21 26.21 3.15 10.72
C LYS A 21 25.14 3.23 9.64
N VAL A 22 24.30 2.20 9.51
CA VAL A 22 23.18 2.19 8.55
C VAL A 22 22.20 3.32 8.86
N ARG A 23 21.78 3.49 10.11
CA ARG A 23 20.93 4.62 10.53
C ARG A 23 21.56 5.96 10.18
N LYS A 24 22.86 6.14 10.40
CA LYS A 24 23.57 7.37 10.05
C LYS A 24 23.62 7.60 8.53
N ALA A 25 23.87 6.55 7.75
CA ALA A 25 23.87 6.64 6.29
C ALA A 25 22.49 7.01 5.72
N LEU A 26 21.42 6.49 6.32
CA LEU A 26 20.03 6.83 6.00
C LEU A 26 19.59 8.20 6.57
N GLY A 27 20.43 8.90 7.34
CA GLY A 27 20.06 10.17 8.00
C GLY A 27 19.07 10.03 9.17
N LEU A 28 18.90 8.82 9.70
CA LEU A 28 17.98 8.47 10.79
C LEU A 28 18.68 8.31 12.15
N ASP A 29 19.94 8.73 12.29
CA ASP A 29 20.74 8.55 13.52
C ASP A 29 20.21 9.31 14.73
N ARG A 30 19.49 10.42 14.49
CA ARG A 30 18.80 11.20 15.54
C ARG A 30 17.31 10.88 15.65
N CYS A 31 16.79 9.99 14.80
CA CYS A 31 15.38 9.64 14.79
C CYS A 31 15.07 8.66 15.93
N SER A 32 14.23 9.08 16.87
CA SER A 32 13.83 8.25 18.01
C SER A 32 12.64 7.35 17.71
N ARG A 33 11.75 7.79 16.80
CA ARG A 33 10.51 7.08 16.42
C ARG A 33 10.21 7.36 14.96
N CYS A 34 9.93 6.31 14.21
CA CYS A 34 9.57 6.40 12.80
C CYS A 34 8.09 6.05 12.66
N TYR A 35 7.30 6.94 12.06
CA TYR A 35 5.89 6.72 11.83
C TYR A 35 5.57 6.72 10.33
N THR A 36 4.63 5.88 9.91
CA THR A 36 4.15 5.78 8.53
C THR A 36 2.63 5.90 8.50
N GLY A 37 2.06 6.50 7.46
CA GLY A 37 0.61 6.68 7.31
C GLY A 37 0.23 7.21 5.94
N ALA A 38 -1.01 7.67 5.79
CA ALA A 38 -1.64 8.17 4.56
C ALA A 38 -1.87 7.14 3.43
N ALA A 39 -0.97 6.18 3.23
CA ALA A 39 -1.17 5.03 2.37
C ALA A 39 -0.71 3.74 3.04
N PRO A 40 -1.26 2.58 2.65
CA PRO A 40 -0.76 1.28 3.08
C PRO A 40 0.73 1.12 2.75
N ILE A 41 1.48 0.54 3.68
CA ILE A 41 2.88 0.16 3.48
C ILE A 41 2.98 -1.36 3.35
N THR A 42 3.84 -1.84 2.45
CA THR A 42 3.99 -3.28 2.23
C THR A 42 4.65 -3.95 3.43
N ARG A 43 4.29 -5.21 3.66
CA ARG A 43 4.86 -6.03 4.74
C ARG A 43 6.38 -6.15 4.62
N ASP A 44 6.89 -6.38 3.42
CA ASP A 44 8.31 -6.51 3.14
C ASP A 44 9.09 -5.25 3.52
N THR A 45 8.51 -4.07 3.28
CA THR A 45 9.13 -2.81 3.70
C THR A 45 9.19 -2.72 5.22
N LEU A 46 8.10 -3.05 5.91
CA LEU A 46 8.07 -3.08 7.38
C LEU A 46 9.10 -4.06 7.96
N GLU A 47 9.20 -5.26 7.40
CA GLU A 47 10.15 -6.30 7.83
C GLU A 47 11.60 -5.88 7.54
N PHE A 48 11.87 -5.26 6.40
CA PHE A 48 13.19 -4.73 6.06
C PHE A 48 13.68 -3.70 7.10
N PHE A 49 12.89 -2.67 7.40
CA PHE A 49 13.28 -1.66 8.39
C PHE A 49 13.36 -2.24 9.80
N LEU A 50 12.46 -3.16 10.15
CA LEU A 50 12.51 -3.87 11.42
C LEU A 50 13.80 -4.71 11.55
N SER A 51 14.27 -5.34 10.47
CA SER A 51 15.54 -6.09 10.44
C SER A 51 16.78 -5.22 10.72
N LEU A 52 16.68 -3.91 10.46
CA LEU A 52 17.71 -2.90 10.72
C LEU A 52 17.57 -2.25 12.10
N ASP A 53 16.74 -2.80 12.99
CA ASP A 53 16.40 -2.24 14.30
C ASP A 53 15.70 -0.86 14.21
N ILE A 54 14.97 -0.62 13.13
CA ILE A 54 14.19 0.60 12.86
C ILE A 54 12.69 0.22 12.82
N PRO A 55 12.01 0.15 13.98
CA PRO A 55 10.58 -0.11 13.99
C PRO A 55 9.82 1.06 13.36
N LEU A 56 9.03 0.76 12.34
CA LEU A 56 8.08 1.68 11.72
C LEU A 56 6.71 1.50 12.38
N TYR A 57 6.19 2.57 12.99
CA TYR A 57 4.90 2.58 13.65
C TYR A 57 3.83 3.13 12.71
N GLU A 58 2.83 2.33 12.37
CA GLU A 58 1.74 2.80 11.52
C GLU A 58 0.78 3.71 12.29
N LEU A 59 0.25 4.72 11.60
CA LEU A 59 -0.85 5.57 12.04
C LEU A 59 -1.95 5.55 10.99
N TYR A 60 -3.20 5.53 11.46
CA TYR A 60 -4.35 5.57 10.59
C TYR A 60 -5.33 6.65 11.04
N GLY A 61 -5.79 7.42 10.07
CA GLY A 61 -6.72 8.52 10.21
C GLY A 61 -6.89 9.22 8.87
N MET A 62 -7.73 10.25 8.84
CA MET A 62 -8.10 11.00 7.65
C MET A 62 -8.24 12.49 7.97
N SER A 63 -8.42 13.31 6.93
CA SER A 63 -8.60 14.76 7.09
C SER A 63 -9.83 15.08 7.95
N GLU A 64 -10.89 14.29 7.76
CA GLU A 64 -12.16 14.37 8.48
C GLU A 64 -12.04 13.98 9.97
N SER A 65 -10.94 13.32 10.38
CA SER A 65 -10.61 13.05 11.78
C SER A 65 -9.49 13.92 12.33
N SER A 66 -9.14 15.03 11.66
CA SER A 66 -8.09 15.97 12.08
C SER A 66 -6.71 15.31 12.34
N GLY A 67 -6.41 14.19 11.66
CA GLY A 67 -5.19 13.41 11.86
C GLY A 67 -5.45 11.99 12.35
N PRO A 68 -4.53 11.38 13.13
CA PRO A 68 -4.61 9.96 13.50
C PRO A 68 -5.81 9.69 14.41
N HIS A 69 -6.51 8.58 14.15
CA HIS A 69 -7.52 7.96 15.00
C HIS A 69 -6.93 6.76 15.78
N THR A 70 -6.09 5.98 15.11
CA THR A 70 -5.32 4.89 15.72
C THR A 70 -3.82 5.11 15.54
N ILE A 71 -3.04 4.57 16.45
CA ILE A 71 -1.58 4.68 16.43
C ILE A 71 -0.92 3.39 16.96
N SER A 72 0.12 2.95 16.28
CA SER A 72 1.04 1.92 16.77
C SER A 72 2.04 2.54 17.73
N LEU A 73 2.26 1.91 18.90
CA LEU A 73 3.14 2.43 19.95
C LEU A 73 4.22 1.41 20.31
N PRO A 74 5.37 1.80 20.88
CA PRO A 74 6.40 0.85 21.30
C PRO A 74 5.88 -0.24 22.25
N GLN A 75 4.87 0.07 23.07
CA GLN A 75 4.24 -0.87 24.00
C GLN A 75 3.07 -1.65 23.39
N ALA A 76 2.59 -1.23 22.23
CA ALA A 76 1.48 -1.81 21.49
C ALA A 76 1.85 -1.82 20.01
N PHE A 77 2.82 -2.68 19.68
CA PHE A 77 3.35 -2.85 18.33
C PHE A 77 2.99 -4.23 17.81
N LYS A 78 2.34 -4.24 16.65
CA LYS A 78 2.05 -5.46 15.90
C LYS A 78 2.29 -5.15 14.43
N LEU A 79 3.06 -6.02 13.76
CA LEU A 79 3.38 -5.87 12.36
C LEU A 79 2.08 -5.83 11.54
N THR A 80 2.04 -4.96 10.52
CA THR A 80 0.89 -4.71 9.63
C THR A 80 -0.38 -4.18 10.32
N SER A 81 -0.30 -3.79 11.59
CA SER A 81 -1.42 -3.18 12.31
C SER A 81 -1.26 -1.67 12.37
N CYS A 82 -2.37 -0.96 12.19
CA CYS A 82 -2.48 0.48 12.42
C CYS A 82 -2.48 0.86 13.92
N GLY A 83 -2.27 -0.12 14.80
CA GLY A 83 -2.19 0.06 16.23
C GLY A 83 -3.55 0.07 16.90
N VAL A 84 -3.67 0.86 17.96
CA VAL A 84 -4.86 0.92 18.83
C VAL A 84 -5.45 2.33 18.84
N ASP A 85 -6.70 2.44 19.24
CA ASP A 85 -7.43 3.70 19.37
C ASP A 85 -6.67 4.67 20.28
N LEU A 86 -6.54 5.92 19.83
CA LEU A 86 -6.00 6.99 20.67
C LEU A 86 -6.92 7.25 21.88
N PRO A 87 -6.38 7.73 23.01
CA PRO A 87 -7.19 8.09 24.17
C PRO A 87 -8.33 9.05 23.81
N GLY A 88 -9.57 8.68 24.15
CA GLY A 88 -10.77 9.45 23.84
C GLY A 88 -11.36 9.20 22.45
N CYS A 89 -10.69 8.40 21.62
CA CYS A 89 -11.24 7.88 20.36
C CYS A 89 -11.96 6.56 20.60
N LYS A 90 -12.97 6.27 19.78
CA LYS A 90 -13.64 4.98 19.73
C LYS A 90 -13.77 4.54 18.29
N THR A 91 -13.50 3.27 18.04
CA THR A 91 -13.71 2.63 16.74
C THR A 91 -14.88 1.64 16.81
N LYS A 92 -15.74 1.67 15.80
CA LYS A 92 -16.82 0.69 15.56
C LYS A 92 -16.60 0.07 14.19
N LEU A 93 -16.88 -1.24 14.07
CA LEU A 93 -16.96 -1.91 12.78
C LEU A 93 -18.44 -1.99 12.39
N HIS A 94 -18.84 -1.24 11.37
CA HIS A 94 -20.20 -1.21 10.87
C HIS A 94 -20.42 -2.34 9.86
N ASN A 95 -21.53 -3.06 10.00
CA ASN A 95 -21.92 -4.22 9.20
C ASN A 95 -20.78 -5.23 8.95
N PRO A 96 -20.16 -5.80 10.00
CA PRO A 96 -19.08 -6.76 9.83
C PRO A 96 -19.60 -8.03 9.13
N ASP A 97 -18.79 -8.55 8.22
CA ASP A 97 -19.03 -9.83 7.57
C ASP A 97 -18.69 -11.02 8.49
N LYS A 98 -18.80 -12.23 7.95
CA LYS A 98 -18.50 -13.49 8.65
C LYS A 98 -17.05 -13.57 9.17
N ASP A 99 -16.13 -12.84 8.54
CA ASP A 99 -14.70 -12.83 8.88
C ASP A 99 -14.36 -11.65 9.83
N GLY A 100 -15.40 -10.93 10.30
CA GLY A 100 -15.28 -9.79 11.21
C GLY A 100 -14.79 -8.52 10.53
N VAL A 101 -14.82 -8.47 9.20
CA VAL A 101 -14.43 -7.29 8.41
C VAL A 101 -15.66 -6.41 8.22
N GLY A 102 -15.60 -5.18 8.72
CA GLY A 102 -16.66 -4.19 8.56
C GLY A 102 -16.08 -2.83 8.19
N GLU A 103 -16.96 -1.88 7.90
CA GLU A 103 -16.55 -0.49 7.72
C GLU A 103 -16.03 0.08 9.03
N ILE A 104 -14.87 0.71 8.98
CA ILE A 104 -14.27 1.35 10.15
C ILE A 104 -14.96 2.70 10.36
N CYS A 105 -15.67 2.84 11.47
CA CYS A 105 -16.31 4.09 11.86
C CYS A 105 -15.56 4.73 13.02
N PHE A 106 -15.33 6.03 12.95
CA PHE A 106 -14.63 6.81 13.95
C PHE A 106 -15.59 7.60 14.83
N TRP A 107 -15.30 7.64 16.12
CA TRP A 107 -15.94 8.56 17.05
C TRP A 107 -14.91 9.20 17.95
N GLY A 108 -15.06 10.49 18.25
CA GLY A 108 -14.17 11.24 19.12
C GLY A 108 -14.20 12.74 18.83
N ARG A 109 -13.57 13.52 19.71
CA ARG A 109 -13.53 15.00 19.61
C ARG A 109 -12.74 15.54 18.41
N HIS A 110 -11.95 14.69 17.77
CA HIS A 110 -11.11 15.02 16.61
C HIS A 110 -11.85 14.89 15.27
N VAL A 111 -13.03 14.27 15.28
CA VAL A 111 -13.92 14.22 14.11
C VAL A 111 -14.41 15.64 13.80
N PHE A 112 -14.33 16.01 12.52
CA PHE A 112 -14.72 17.32 12.02
C PHE A 112 -16.23 17.62 12.24
N MET A 113 -16.63 18.88 12.06
CA MET A 113 -18.05 19.26 12.13
C MET A 113 -18.80 19.05 10.81
N GLY A 114 -18.10 18.72 9.73
CA GLY A 114 -18.67 18.54 8.41
C GLY A 114 -17.92 19.27 7.29
N TYR A 115 -18.41 19.09 6.07
CA TYR A 115 -17.89 19.72 4.87
C TYR A 115 -18.51 21.10 4.65
N LEU A 116 -17.67 22.10 4.40
CA LEU A 116 -18.10 23.48 4.16
C LEU A 116 -19.06 23.56 2.96
N ASN A 117 -20.26 24.10 3.17
CA ASN A 117 -21.31 24.26 2.17
C ASN A 117 -21.75 22.95 1.48
N MET A 118 -21.54 21.80 2.12
CA MET A 118 -21.95 20.49 1.60
C MET A 118 -22.64 19.69 2.70
N ALA A 119 -23.84 20.13 3.09
CA ALA A 119 -24.64 19.50 4.15
C ALA A 119 -24.97 18.04 3.82
N GLU A 120 -25.41 17.74 2.60
CA GLU A 120 -25.74 16.37 2.17
C GLU A 120 -24.54 15.42 2.33
N LYS A 121 -23.34 15.83 1.90
CA LYS A 121 -22.13 15.02 2.07
C LYS A 121 -21.70 14.89 3.53
N THR A 122 -22.08 15.84 4.37
CA THR A 122 -21.81 15.77 5.82
C THR A 122 -22.71 14.73 6.46
N GLU A 123 -23.99 14.71 6.09
CA GLU A 123 -24.97 13.70 6.54
C GLU A 123 -24.66 12.29 6.00
N GLU A 124 -24.07 12.19 4.81
CA GLU A 124 -23.55 10.91 4.30
C GLU A 124 -22.34 10.40 5.08
N ALA A 125 -21.48 11.30 5.57
CA ALA A 125 -20.24 10.94 6.26
C ALA A 125 -20.43 10.73 7.76
N LEU A 126 -21.36 11.45 8.39
CA LEU A 126 -21.65 11.37 9.82
C LEU A 126 -23.03 10.77 10.06
N ASP A 127 -23.10 9.66 10.77
CA ASP A 127 -24.39 9.10 11.19
C ASP A 127 -25.05 9.95 12.29
N THR A 128 -26.31 9.62 12.60
CA THR A 128 -27.12 10.31 13.61
C THR A 128 -26.53 10.22 15.03
N ASP A 129 -25.66 9.24 15.28
CA ASP A 129 -24.98 9.01 16.55
C ASP A 129 -23.60 9.70 16.61
N GLY A 130 -23.22 10.41 15.54
CA GLY A 130 -21.97 11.15 15.42
C GLY A 130 -20.75 10.28 15.06
N TRP A 131 -20.96 9.09 14.48
CA TRP A 131 -19.88 8.28 13.93
C TRP A 131 -19.55 8.73 12.51
N LEU A 132 -18.27 8.95 12.27
CA LEU A 132 -17.72 9.20 10.94
C LEU A 132 -17.47 7.89 10.22
N HIS A 133 -18.16 7.68 9.10
CA HIS A 133 -17.95 6.60 8.15
C HIS A 133 -16.67 6.87 7.34
N SER A 134 -15.61 6.10 7.57
CA SER A 134 -14.33 6.29 6.87
C SER A 134 -14.38 5.87 5.40
N GLY A 135 -15.30 4.98 5.04
CA GLY A 135 -15.30 4.30 3.75
C GLY A 135 -14.18 3.27 3.60
N ASP A 136 -13.40 2.99 4.65
CA ASP A 136 -12.37 1.96 4.68
C ASP A 136 -12.90 0.72 5.43
N LEU A 137 -12.48 -0.45 4.97
CA LEU A 137 -12.81 -1.73 5.60
C LEU A 137 -11.65 -2.20 6.47
N GLY A 138 -11.99 -2.81 7.59
CA GLY A 138 -11.00 -3.39 8.47
C GLY A 138 -11.59 -4.36 9.47
N LYS A 139 -10.69 -4.92 10.27
CA LYS A 139 -11.03 -5.83 11.36
C LYS A 139 -10.21 -5.49 12.59
N ARG A 140 -10.76 -5.85 13.74
CA ARG A 140 -10.10 -5.68 15.04
C ARG A 140 -9.79 -7.04 15.62
N ASP A 141 -8.58 -7.21 16.12
CA ASP A 141 -8.22 -8.44 16.82
C ASP A 141 -8.65 -8.42 18.31
N GLN A 142 -8.50 -9.56 18.98
CA GLN A 142 -8.86 -9.72 20.39
C GLN A 142 -8.03 -8.84 21.34
N GLN A 143 -6.87 -8.37 20.90
CA GLN A 143 -5.98 -7.47 21.67
C GLN A 143 -6.29 -6.00 21.39
N GLY A 144 -7.27 -5.71 20.54
CA GLY A 144 -7.74 -4.37 20.24
C GLY A 144 -6.98 -3.68 19.09
N PHE A 145 -6.09 -4.39 18.38
CA PHE A 145 -5.36 -3.87 17.23
C PHE A 145 -6.24 -3.80 15.99
N LEU A 146 -6.15 -2.68 15.27
CA LEU A 146 -6.87 -2.45 14.02
C LEU A 146 -6.02 -2.87 12.81
N PHE A 147 -6.66 -3.52 11.86
CA PHE A 147 -6.09 -3.90 10.56
C PHE A 147 -7.01 -3.42 9.44
N ILE A 148 -6.47 -2.62 8.52
CA ILE A 148 -7.18 -2.17 7.33
C ILE A 148 -7.07 -3.26 6.27
N THR A 149 -8.20 -3.64 5.68
CA THR A 149 -8.29 -4.70 4.66
C THR A 149 -8.56 -4.15 3.27
N GLY A 150 -9.08 -2.94 3.15
CA GLY A 150 -9.33 -2.29 1.87
C GLY A 150 -10.18 -1.03 1.99
N ARG A 151 -10.65 -0.53 0.86
CA ARG A 151 -11.53 0.65 0.77
C ARG A 151 -12.79 0.32 0.00
N ILE A 152 -13.96 0.68 0.53
CA ILE A 152 -15.28 0.30 -0.02
C ILE A 152 -15.39 0.73 -1.49
N LYS A 153 -15.02 1.97 -1.80
CA LYS A 153 -15.09 2.51 -3.17
C LYS A 153 -14.07 1.91 -4.15
N GLU A 154 -13.08 1.18 -3.65
CA GLU A 154 -12.05 0.53 -4.46
C GLU A 154 -12.22 -1.00 -4.52
N LEU A 155 -13.24 -1.55 -3.86
CA LEU A 155 -13.57 -2.97 -3.97
C LEU A 155 -13.98 -3.32 -5.39
N ILE A 156 -13.44 -4.42 -5.90
CA ILE A 156 -13.89 -5.03 -7.14
C ILE A 156 -15.06 -5.94 -6.81
N ILE A 157 -16.21 -5.69 -7.42
CA ILE A 157 -17.37 -6.57 -7.31
C ILE A 157 -17.44 -7.41 -8.57
N THR A 158 -17.10 -8.68 -8.47
CA THR A 158 -17.15 -9.59 -9.64
C THR A 158 -18.59 -9.78 -10.13
N ALA A 159 -18.76 -10.31 -11.35
CA ALA A 159 -20.09 -10.65 -11.87
C ALA A 159 -20.87 -11.65 -10.99
N GLY A 160 -20.17 -12.41 -10.14
CA GLY A 160 -20.75 -13.32 -9.15
C GLY A 160 -21.15 -12.64 -7.83
N GLY A 161 -20.95 -11.33 -7.68
CA GLY A 161 -21.27 -10.58 -6.46
C GLY A 161 -20.23 -10.71 -5.35
N GLU A 162 -19.06 -11.28 -5.61
CA GLU A 162 -17.98 -11.37 -4.62
C GLU A 162 -17.20 -10.06 -4.54
N ASN A 163 -16.98 -9.57 -3.32
CA ASN A 163 -16.23 -8.35 -3.01
C ASN A 163 -14.75 -8.66 -2.83
N ILE A 164 -13.91 -8.06 -3.66
CA ILE A 164 -12.48 -8.36 -3.71
C ILE A 164 -11.67 -7.09 -3.42
N PRO A 165 -10.86 -7.06 -2.34
CA PRO A 165 -9.92 -5.98 -2.07
C PRO A 165 -8.70 -6.10 -3.00
N PRO A 166 -8.51 -5.19 -3.97
CA PRO A 166 -7.49 -5.37 -4.99
C PRO A 166 -6.06 -5.22 -4.48
N VAL A 167 -5.82 -4.29 -3.54
CA VAL A 167 -4.49 -3.96 -3.02
C VAL A 167 -3.77 -5.17 -2.43
N LEU A 168 -4.50 -6.05 -1.71
CA LEU A 168 -3.90 -7.25 -1.11
C LEU A 168 -3.37 -8.22 -2.16
N ILE A 169 -4.06 -8.33 -3.30
CA ILE A 169 -3.65 -9.21 -4.41
C ILE A 169 -2.50 -8.57 -5.19
N GLU A 170 -2.56 -7.25 -5.42
CA GLU A 170 -1.50 -6.48 -6.10
C GLU A 170 -0.17 -6.56 -5.34
N ASP A 171 -0.19 -6.34 -4.02
CA ASP A 171 1.00 -6.44 -3.18
C ASP A 171 1.54 -7.88 -3.17
N ALA A 172 0.66 -8.88 -3.06
CA ALA A 172 1.08 -10.28 -3.11
C ALA A 172 1.78 -10.67 -4.43
N VAL A 173 1.35 -10.11 -5.56
CA VAL A 173 2.01 -10.32 -6.86
C VAL A 173 3.37 -9.64 -6.91
N LYS A 174 3.47 -8.42 -6.39
CA LYS A 174 4.75 -7.68 -6.31
C LYS A 174 5.78 -8.41 -5.44
N ASP A 175 5.34 -8.97 -4.31
CA ASP A 175 6.20 -9.76 -3.43
C ASP A 175 6.64 -11.07 -4.10
N ALA A 176 5.73 -11.71 -4.85
CA ALA A 176 6.02 -12.95 -5.58
C ALA A 176 6.94 -12.75 -6.79
N VAL A 177 6.93 -11.58 -7.43
CA VAL A 177 7.69 -11.29 -8.66
C VAL A 177 8.48 -9.99 -8.48
N PRO A 178 9.74 -10.07 -7.97
CA PRO A 178 10.57 -8.90 -7.66
C PRO A 178 10.93 -7.98 -8.86
N LEU A 179 10.56 -8.36 -10.08
CA LEU A 179 10.68 -7.57 -11.31
C LEU A 179 9.58 -6.50 -11.45
N ILE A 180 8.41 -6.73 -10.85
CA ILE A 180 7.23 -5.87 -11.02
C ILE A 180 7.40 -4.58 -10.22
N SER A 181 7.14 -3.44 -10.88
CA SER A 181 7.13 -2.12 -10.24
C SER A 181 5.75 -1.83 -9.66
N ASN A 182 4.73 -1.82 -10.52
CA ASN A 182 3.33 -1.62 -10.15
C ASN A 182 2.46 -2.77 -10.69
N ALA A 183 1.44 -3.11 -9.91
CA ALA A 183 0.42 -4.07 -10.27
C ALA A 183 -0.95 -3.42 -10.05
N MET A 184 -1.84 -3.52 -11.04
CA MET A 184 -3.22 -3.06 -10.93
C MET A 184 -4.18 -4.20 -11.29
N LEU A 185 -4.92 -4.66 -10.30
CA LEU A 185 -5.99 -5.63 -10.44
C LEU A 185 -7.23 -4.96 -11.05
N ILE A 186 -7.83 -5.65 -11.99
CA ILE A 186 -9.05 -5.23 -12.69
C ILE A 186 -10.01 -6.41 -12.80
N GLY A 187 -11.30 -6.10 -12.95
CA GLY A 187 -12.34 -7.12 -13.07
C GLY A 187 -13.69 -6.74 -12.48
N ASP A 188 -13.94 -5.45 -12.25
CA ASP A 188 -15.22 -4.97 -11.76
C ASP A 188 -16.33 -5.33 -12.75
N LYS A 189 -17.36 -6.01 -12.24
CA LYS A 189 -18.49 -6.58 -12.98
C LYS A 189 -18.08 -7.56 -14.08
N ARG A 190 -16.91 -8.17 -13.99
CA ARG A 190 -16.41 -9.17 -14.95
C ARG A 190 -16.43 -10.59 -14.35
N LYS A 191 -16.33 -11.60 -15.22
CA LYS A 191 -16.36 -13.03 -14.82
C LYS A 191 -15.08 -13.52 -14.15
N PHE A 192 -13.97 -12.83 -14.38
CA PHE A 192 -12.66 -13.15 -13.83
C PHE A 192 -11.83 -11.90 -13.64
N LEU A 193 -10.83 -12.00 -12.78
CA LEU A 193 -9.86 -10.95 -12.54
C LEU A 193 -8.75 -11.00 -13.58
N SER A 194 -8.33 -9.81 -14.01
CA SER A 194 -7.13 -9.62 -14.81
C SER A 194 -6.19 -8.63 -14.11
N MET A 195 -4.95 -8.54 -14.56
CA MET A 195 -3.96 -7.65 -13.95
C MET A 195 -3.14 -6.90 -14.99
N LEU A 196 -2.98 -5.59 -14.80
CA LEU A 196 -2.00 -4.78 -15.50
C LEU A 196 -0.72 -4.75 -14.67
N LEU A 197 0.41 -5.07 -15.30
CA LEU A 197 1.71 -5.13 -14.66
C LEU A 197 2.65 -4.13 -15.32
N THR A 198 3.51 -3.50 -14.54
CA THR A 198 4.65 -2.73 -15.03
C THR A 198 5.94 -3.31 -14.46
N VAL A 199 7.05 -3.11 -15.17
CA VAL A 199 8.37 -3.60 -14.75
C VAL A 199 9.22 -2.44 -14.22
N LYS A 200 10.15 -2.75 -13.32
CA LYS A 200 11.06 -1.74 -12.76
C LYS A 200 12.02 -1.24 -13.83
N CYS A 201 11.94 0.05 -14.13
CA CYS A 201 12.82 0.74 -15.05
C CYS A 201 13.51 1.95 -14.40
N ASN A 202 14.52 2.48 -15.07
CA ASN A 202 15.15 3.72 -14.69
C ASN A 202 14.16 4.89 -14.84
N ILE A 203 14.26 5.86 -13.94
CA ILE A 203 13.44 7.08 -13.98
C ILE A 203 14.37 8.23 -14.33
N ASN A 204 13.98 9.02 -15.33
CA ASN A 204 14.71 10.21 -15.71
C ASN A 204 14.71 11.22 -14.56
N ALA A 205 15.90 11.62 -14.08
CA ALA A 205 16.02 12.45 -12.89
C ALA A 205 15.49 13.88 -13.08
N GLU A 206 15.40 14.38 -14.32
CA GLU A 206 14.93 15.73 -14.63
C GLU A 206 13.43 15.77 -14.93
N SER A 207 12.93 14.85 -15.75
CA SER A 207 11.51 14.82 -16.14
C SER A 207 10.63 14.02 -15.18
N GLY A 208 11.20 13.09 -14.41
CA GLY A 208 10.46 12.13 -13.59
C GLY A 208 9.71 11.07 -14.41
N GLU A 209 10.01 10.95 -15.70
CA GLU A 209 9.39 9.97 -16.59
C GLU A 209 10.14 8.62 -16.55
N PRO A 210 9.41 7.50 -16.64
CA PRO A 210 10.00 6.18 -16.73
C PRO A 210 10.67 5.99 -18.10
N GLU A 211 11.90 5.51 -18.09
CA GLU A 211 12.68 5.20 -19.28
C GLU A 211 12.45 3.74 -19.72
N ASP A 212 12.85 3.42 -20.95
CA ASP A 212 12.77 2.05 -21.47
C ASP A 212 13.87 1.15 -20.88
N GLU A 213 14.93 1.71 -20.30
CA GLU A 213 16.01 0.93 -19.69
C GLU A 213 15.57 0.33 -18.34
N LEU A 214 15.77 -0.97 -18.16
CA LEU A 214 15.44 -1.66 -16.91
C LEU A 214 16.36 -1.22 -15.76
N ALA A 215 15.80 -1.21 -14.54
CA ALA A 215 16.59 -0.98 -13.34
C ALA A 215 17.65 -2.10 -13.16
N PRO A 216 18.81 -1.81 -12.56
CA PRO A 216 19.88 -2.81 -12.40
C PRO A 216 19.42 -4.10 -11.72
N GLU A 217 18.54 -4.01 -10.71
CA GLU A 217 18.00 -5.18 -10.01
C GLU A 217 17.05 -5.99 -10.90
N ALA A 218 16.31 -5.32 -11.79
CA ALA A 218 15.45 -5.97 -12.77
C ALA A 218 16.28 -6.72 -13.83
N VAL A 219 17.36 -6.11 -14.33
CA VAL A 219 18.28 -6.76 -15.26
C VAL A 219 18.92 -8.00 -14.62
N GLU A 220 19.36 -7.91 -13.36
CA GLU A 220 19.91 -9.05 -12.63
C GLU A 220 18.88 -10.17 -12.43
N PHE A 221 17.62 -9.81 -12.17
CA PHE A 221 16.53 -10.78 -12.09
C PHE A 221 16.29 -11.47 -13.45
N CYS A 222 16.21 -10.72 -14.55
CA CYS A 222 16.08 -11.27 -15.90
C CYS A 222 17.23 -12.23 -16.25
N ARG A 223 18.48 -11.86 -15.94
CA ARG A 223 19.65 -12.72 -16.16
C ARG A 223 19.60 -14.02 -15.38
N ARG A 224 19.13 -13.99 -14.13
CA ARG A 224 18.94 -15.20 -13.31
C ARG A 224 17.91 -16.16 -13.90
N LEU A 225 16.93 -15.63 -14.63
CA LEU A 225 15.93 -16.41 -15.36
C LEU A 225 16.43 -16.90 -16.74
N GLY A 226 17.64 -16.53 -17.15
CA GLY A 226 18.19 -16.85 -18.46
C GLY A 226 17.79 -15.89 -19.58
N SER A 227 17.24 -14.72 -19.24
CA SER A 227 16.93 -13.64 -20.19
C SER A 227 18.07 -12.62 -20.29
N ASN A 228 18.29 -12.10 -21.50
CA ASN A 228 19.21 -11.00 -21.76
C ASN A 228 18.48 -9.64 -21.90
N ALA A 229 17.20 -9.57 -21.51
CA ALA A 229 16.42 -8.34 -21.62
C ALA A 229 17.06 -7.23 -20.76
N THR A 230 17.26 -6.09 -21.40
CA THR A 230 17.75 -4.85 -20.77
C THR A 230 16.74 -3.72 -20.87
N ARG A 231 15.67 -3.92 -21.66
CA ARG A 231 14.64 -2.91 -21.91
C ARG A 231 13.23 -3.40 -21.59
N VAL A 232 12.34 -2.47 -21.24
CA VAL A 232 10.92 -2.74 -20.99
C VAL A 232 10.25 -3.23 -22.26
N SER A 233 10.57 -2.63 -23.42
CA SER A 233 10.08 -3.01 -24.74
C SER A 233 10.35 -4.48 -25.10
N GLU A 234 11.47 -5.04 -24.63
CA GLU A 234 11.84 -6.45 -24.85
C GLU A 234 11.01 -7.43 -24.01
N ILE A 235 10.42 -6.98 -22.90
CA ILE A 235 9.58 -7.78 -22.00
C ILE A 235 8.09 -7.59 -22.33
N SER A 236 7.68 -6.36 -22.56
CA SER A 236 6.29 -5.99 -22.86
C SER A 236 5.78 -6.72 -24.12
N GLY A 237 4.47 -6.98 -24.18
CA GLY A 237 3.86 -7.74 -25.29
C GLY A 237 4.22 -9.23 -25.32
N GLY A 238 5.00 -9.72 -24.35
CA GLY A 238 5.30 -11.12 -24.16
C GLY A 238 6.36 -11.72 -25.09
N HIS A 239 7.25 -10.87 -25.58
CA HIS A 239 8.38 -11.29 -26.42
C HIS A 239 9.38 -12.15 -25.63
N ASP A 240 9.54 -11.91 -24.33
CA ASP A 240 10.41 -12.68 -23.46
C ASP A 240 9.68 -13.84 -22.75
N ARG A 241 9.90 -15.05 -23.26
CA ARG A 241 9.29 -16.27 -22.70
C ARG A 241 9.76 -16.60 -21.29
N ALA A 242 11.02 -16.33 -20.96
CA ALA A 242 11.59 -16.68 -19.66
C ALA A 242 11.00 -15.78 -18.56
N VAL A 243 10.93 -14.47 -18.83
CA VAL A 243 10.32 -13.49 -17.93
C VAL A 243 8.82 -13.76 -17.78
N ASN A 244 8.11 -14.02 -18.89
CA ASN A 244 6.68 -14.33 -18.82
C ASN A 244 6.38 -15.60 -18.03
N ALA A 245 7.20 -16.64 -18.17
CA ALA A 245 7.06 -17.86 -17.38
C ALA A 245 7.23 -17.59 -15.88
N ALA A 246 8.20 -16.75 -15.50
CA ALA A 246 8.41 -16.36 -14.11
C ALA A 246 7.26 -15.51 -13.54
N ILE A 247 6.70 -14.59 -14.35
CA ILE A 247 5.51 -13.82 -13.96
C ILE A 247 4.32 -14.78 -13.77
N GLN A 248 4.09 -15.71 -14.70
CA GLN A 248 3.02 -16.70 -14.59
C GLN A 248 3.16 -17.56 -13.32
N GLU A 249 4.37 -18.06 -13.03
CA GLU A 249 4.63 -18.83 -11.81
C GLU A 249 4.35 -17.99 -10.54
N GLY A 250 4.75 -16.71 -10.55
CA GLY A 250 4.43 -15.78 -9.47
C GLY A 250 2.93 -15.61 -9.25
N VAL A 251 2.18 -15.37 -10.33
CA VAL A 251 0.72 -15.26 -10.31
C VAL A 251 0.06 -16.56 -9.84
N ASP A 252 0.55 -17.72 -10.27
CA ASP A 252 0.03 -19.02 -9.86
C ASP A 252 0.24 -19.26 -8.36
N ARG A 253 1.38 -18.86 -7.79
CA ARG A 253 1.63 -18.92 -6.35
C ARG A 253 0.69 -18.02 -5.56
N VAL A 254 0.33 -16.85 -6.09
CA VAL A 254 -0.69 -15.96 -5.49
C VAL A 254 -2.08 -16.60 -5.58
N ASN A 255 -2.44 -17.15 -6.73
CA ASN A 255 -3.71 -17.84 -6.97
C ASN A 255 -3.91 -19.08 -6.09
N GLN A 256 -2.84 -19.75 -5.66
CA GLN A 256 -2.90 -20.87 -4.71
C GLN A 256 -3.31 -20.43 -3.30
N ARG A 257 -3.08 -19.16 -2.94
CA ARG A 257 -3.47 -18.57 -1.65
C ARG A 257 -4.85 -17.91 -1.69
N ALA A 258 -5.48 -17.82 -2.87
CA ALA A 258 -6.78 -17.20 -3.04
C ALA A 258 -7.87 -17.97 -2.26
N ALA A 259 -8.70 -17.25 -1.51
CA ALA A 259 -9.76 -17.86 -0.70
C ALA A 259 -10.90 -18.45 -1.57
N SER A 260 -11.05 -17.96 -2.80
CA SER A 260 -12.09 -18.36 -3.73
C SER A 260 -11.56 -18.40 -5.17
N ASN A 261 -12.30 -19.07 -6.06
CA ASN A 261 -11.99 -19.04 -7.49
C ASN A 261 -12.19 -17.65 -8.11
N ALA A 262 -13.06 -16.81 -7.54
CA ALA A 262 -13.29 -15.46 -8.05
C ALA A 262 -12.09 -14.53 -7.78
N GLN A 263 -11.29 -14.81 -6.75
CA GLN A 263 -10.08 -14.08 -6.40
C GLN A 263 -8.84 -14.48 -7.21
N ARG A 264 -8.97 -15.47 -8.11
CA ARG A 264 -7.86 -15.89 -8.97
C ARG A 264 -7.70 -14.96 -10.17
N ILE A 265 -6.47 -14.52 -10.40
CA ILE A 265 -6.05 -13.79 -11.59
C ILE A 265 -5.97 -14.79 -12.74
N GLN A 266 -6.77 -14.58 -13.80
CA GLN A 266 -6.78 -15.47 -14.97
C GLN A 266 -5.95 -14.93 -16.13
N LYS A 267 -5.90 -13.61 -16.30
CA LYS A 267 -5.14 -12.97 -17.38
C LYS A 267 -4.31 -11.83 -16.81
N TRP A 268 -3.17 -11.57 -17.43
CA TRP A 268 -2.32 -10.44 -17.10
C TRP A 268 -1.58 -9.96 -18.34
N THR A 269 -1.11 -8.73 -18.31
CA THR A 269 -0.27 -8.15 -19.37
C THR A 269 0.76 -7.23 -18.75
N VAL A 270 1.93 -7.16 -19.38
CA VAL A 270 2.99 -6.21 -19.03
C VAL A 270 2.89 -5.01 -19.95
N LEU A 271 2.66 -3.83 -19.36
CA LEU A 271 2.60 -2.56 -20.06
C LEU A 271 4.00 -2.13 -20.50
N GLY A 272 4.06 -1.41 -21.63
CA GLY A 272 5.32 -0.91 -22.21
C GLY A 272 5.95 0.27 -21.46
N ARG A 273 5.31 0.77 -20.40
CA ARG A 273 5.79 1.88 -19.57
C ARG A 273 5.38 1.69 -18.12
N ASP A 274 6.20 2.18 -17.20
CA ASP A 274 5.82 2.24 -15.79
C ASP A 274 4.85 3.40 -15.51
N PHE A 275 4.16 3.35 -14.37
CA PHE A 275 3.25 4.40 -13.93
C PHE A 275 4.02 5.59 -13.39
N SER A 276 3.59 6.79 -13.77
CA SER A 276 4.24 8.02 -13.34
C SER A 276 3.24 9.12 -12.95
N ILE A 277 3.74 10.17 -12.30
CA ILE A 277 2.93 11.35 -11.97
C ILE A 277 2.69 12.19 -13.23
N THR A 278 3.68 12.32 -14.10
CA THR A 278 3.63 13.15 -15.31
C THR A 278 2.62 12.61 -16.32
N SER A 279 2.58 11.30 -16.52
CA SER A 279 1.57 10.63 -17.36
C SER A 279 0.21 10.47 -16.67
N GLY A 280 0.16 10.62 -15.34
CA GLY A 280 -1.08 10.81 -14.58
C GLY A 280 -1.71 9.53 -14.02
N GLU A 281 -1.06 8.38 -14.14
CA GLU A 281 -1.44 7.13 -13.47
C GLU A 281 -1.24 7.22 -11.96
N LEU A 282 -0.23 7.97 -11.52
CA LEU A 282 0.01 8.26 -10.10
C LEU A 282 -0.44 9.68 -9.73
N GLY A 283 -0.75 9.87 -8.45
CA GLY A 283 -1.01 11.18 -7.88
C GLY A 283 -0.49 11.32 -6.47
N GLU A 284 -0.23 12.55 -6.06
CA GLU A 284 0.08 12.87 -4.67
C GLU A 284 -1.14 12.59 -3.77
N CYS A 285 -0.91 11.94 -2.63
CA CYS A 285 -1.95 11.70 -1.62
C CYS A 285 -2.52 13.00 -1.01
N SER A 286 -1.80 14.12 -1.08
CA SER A 286 -2.30 15.43 -0.65
C SER A 286 -3.07 16.10 -1.77
N GLY A 287 -4.37 16.32 -1.59
CA GLY A 287 -5.13 17.24 -2.43
C GLY A 287 -4.41 18.60 -2.46
N ARG A 288 -3.94 19.03 -3.64
CA ARG A 288 -3.29 20.33 -3.94
C ARG A 288 -2.78 21.10 -2.71
N ALA A 289 -1.74 20.60 -2.06
CA ALA A 289 -0.95 21.39 -1.13
C ALA A 289 0.50 21.25 -1.58
N GLY A 290 0.98 22.28 -2.29
CA GLY A 290 2.26 22.24 -2.98
C GLY A 290 3.46 22.03 -2.05
N SER A 291 4.50 21.40 -2.62
CA SER A 291 5.87 21.23 -2.12
C SER A 291 6.02 20.59 -0.73
N PRO A 292 7.05 19.74 -0.50
CA PRO A 292 7.29 19.15 0.82
C PRO A 292 7.67 20.24 1.82
N VAL A 293 6.70 20.71 2.62
CA VAL A 293 6.95 21.65 3.72
C VAL A 293 7.41 20.84 4.93
N MET A 294 8.70 20.88 5.25
CA MET A 294 9.19 20.54 6.59
C MET A 294 8.54 21.49 7.61
N LYS A 295 7.44 21.08 8.24
CA LYS A 295 6.84 21.82 9.35
C LYS A 295 7.47 21.36 10.66
N ARG A 296 8.14 22.27 11.38
CA ARG A 296 8.50 22.06 12.78
C ARG A 296 7.21 21.97 13.59
N GLY A 297 6.93 20.81 14.17
CA GLY A 297 5.86 20.68 15.15
C GLY A 297 6.19 21.47 16.43
N LEU A 298 5.16 21.99 17.11
CA LEU A 298 5.24 22.73 18.38
C LEU A 298 5.93 21.96 19.53
N THR A 299 6.22 20.68 19.35
CA THR A 299 6.89 19.79 20.31
C THR A 299 8.26 19.27 19.87
N GLY A 300 8.88 19.87 18.84
CA GLY A 300 10.27 19.56 18.46
C GLY A 300 10.46 18.30 17.59
N GLY A 301 9.39 17.64 17.16
CA GLY A 301 9.44 16.61 16.14
C GLY A 301 9.53 17.20 14.72
N ILE A 302 10.41 16.66 13.88
CA ILE A 302 10.43 16.93 12.44
C ILE A 302 9.48 15.92 11.77
N LEU A 303 8.40 16.42 11.17
CA LEU A 303 7.56 15.62 10.28
C LEU A 303 8.14 15.73 8.86
N ALA A 304 8.84 14.69 8.41
CA ALA A 304 9.27 14.58 7.03
C ALA A 304 8.21 13.74 6.27
N ALA A 305 7.28 14.41 5.60
CA ALA A 305 6.37 13.76 4.66
C ALA A 305 6.98 13.88 3.25
N GLY A 306 7.54 12.79 2.71
CA GLY A 306 7.74 12.67 1.27
C GLY A 306 6.37 12.54 0.57
N PRO A 307 6.25 12.91 -0.72
CA PRO A 307 4.99 12.73 -1.44
C PRO A 307 4.67 11.24 -1.55
N THR A 308 3.68 10.78 -0.80
CA THR A 308 3.13 9.44 -0.96
C THR A 308 2.37 9.40 -2.29
N MET A 309 2.80 8.53 -3.21
CA MET A 309 2.16 8.36 -4.50
C MET A 309 1.04 7.32 -4.40
N LYS A 310 -0.15 7.66 -4.90
CA LYS A 310 -1.30 6.75 -4.97
C LYS A 310 -1.69 6.50 -6.41
N LEU A 311 -2.00 5.25 -6.73
CA LEU A 311 -2.54 4.84 -8.01
C LEU A 311 -3.93 5.46 -8.23
N LYS A 312 -4.07 6.22 -9.32
CA LYS A 312 -5.35 6.78 -9.78
C LYS A 312 -6.08 5.76 -10.64
N ARG A 313 -6.66 4.73 -10.00
CA ARG A 313 -7.41 3.66 -10.69
C ARG A 313 -8.36 4.15 -11.78
N PRO A 314 -9.21 5.18 -11.59
CA PRO A 314 -10.10 5.66 -12.66
C PRO A 314 -9.36 6.20 -13.89
N SER A 315 -8.21 6.85 -13.68
CA SER A 315 -7.38 7.36 -14.78
C SER A 315 -6.73 6.22 -15.55
N VAL A 316 -6.18 5.22 -14.84
CA VAL A 316 -5.56 4.04 -15.48
C VAL A 316 -6.59 3.23 -16.27
N LEU A 317 -7.78 3.00 -15.70
CA LEU A 317 -8.88 2.31 -16.40
C LEU A 317 -9.29 3.02 -17.70
N LYS A 318 -9.21 4.36 -17.72
CA LYS A 318 -9.50 5.15 -18.92
C LYS A 318 -8.38 5.09 -19.95
N MET A 319 -7.12 5.14 -19.49
CA MET A 319 -5.93 5.15 -20.36
C MET A 319 -5.71 3.80 -21.05
N TYR A 320 -5.85 2.68 -20.32
CA TYR A 320 -5.58 1.33 -20.82
C TYR A 320 -6.86 0.57 -21.18
N LYS A 321 -7.90 1.30 -21.63
CA LYS A 321 -9.22 0.72 -21.89
C LYS A 321 -9.16 -0.38 -22.96
N GLU A 322 -8.33 -0.20 -23.99
CA GLU A 322 -8.25 -1.14 -25.10
C GLU A 322 -7.64 -2.47 -24.68
N GLU A 323 -6.53 -2.42 -23.94
CA GLU A 323 -5.85 -3.57 -23.34
C GLU A 323 -6.76 -4.28 -22.33
N ILE A 324 -7.54 -3.52 -21.55
CA ILE A 324 -8.52 -4.08 -20.63
C ILE A 324 -9.63 -4.83 -21.38
N GLU A 325 -10.19 -4.25 -22.44
CA GLU A 325 -11.23 -4.91 -23.21
C GLU A 325 -10.69 -6.15 -23.94
N GLU A 326 -9.42 -6.17 -24.35
CA GLU A 326 -8.77 -7.36 -24.93
C GLU A 326 -8.77 -8.56 -23.97
N PHE A 327 -8.63 -8.34 -22.66
CA PHE A 327 -8.77 -9.44 -21.71
C PHE A 327 -10.16 -10.07 -21.73
N TYR A 328 -11.21 -9.30 -21.98
CA TYR A 328 -12.60 -9.74 -21.83
C TYR A 328 -13.33 -10.00 -23.16
N LYS A 329 -12.62 -9.89 -24.29
CA LYS A 329 -13.01 -10.48 -25.56
C LYS A 329 -12.83 -12.00 -25.50
#